data_AF-A0AA85JX28-F1
#
_entry.id   AF-A0AA85JX28-F1
#
_cell.length_a   1.000
_cell.length_b   1.000
_cell.length_c   1.000
_cell.angle_alpha   90.00
_cell.angle_beta   90.00
_cell.angle_gamma   90.00
#
_symmetry.space_group_name_H-M   'P 1'
#
loop_
_entity.id
_entity.type
_entity.pdbx_description
1 polymer ?
#
loop_
_entity_poly.entity_id
_entity_poly.type
_entity_poly.pdbx_seq_one_letter_code
_entity_poly.pdbx_strand_id
1 'polypeptide(L)'
;MSTNTGSSDLFSTFYEEVKAIEKRDSVLTPKQQIDRLNRPGSTYFNLNPYDVLQVDPDTSMADIKKKYRQLSLLVHPDKNPDDTERSQKAFEAVNKAYKALDDPETCRKCKEVVEEAKELVEQMMIEKRKRLKKSGGPTTIEEDDPDKHRHAIYVQTCKLFADLERLRVEEELKQSSDSFDDCV
;
A
#
# COMPACT_ATOMS: atom_id res chain seq x y z
N MET A 1 -25.24 18.20 -49.77
CA MET A 1 -25.95 17.51 -48.66
C MET A 1 -24.89 16.84 -47.82
N SER A 2 -24.54 17.46 -46.69
CA SER A 2 -23.36 17.10 -45.89
C SER A 2 -23.67 15.97 -44.92
N THR A 3 -22.95 14.86 -45.11
CA THR A 3 -22.31 13.96 -44.13
C THR A 3 -23.02 13.70 -42.79
N ASN A 4 -23.64 12.51 -42.66
CA ASN A 4 -23.98 11.90 -41.36
C ASN A 4 -23.40 10.48 -41.26
N THR A 5 -22.11 10.35 -41.57
CA THR A 5 -21.34 9.09 -41.51
C THR A 5 -20.10 9.25 -40.63
N GLY A 6 -20.17 10.16 -39.64
CA GLY A 6 -19.04 10.46 -38.74
C GLY A 6 -19.20 9.90 -37.33
N SER A 7 -20.40 9.50 -36.91
CA SER A 7 -20.66 9.21 -35.49
C SER A 7 -20.43 7.75 -35.08
N SER A 8 -20.60 6.77 -35.98
CA SER A 8 -20.41 5.34 -35.66
C SER A 8 -18.94 4.94 -35.63
N ASP A 9 -18.15 5.49 -36.55
CA ASP A 9 -16.72 5.17 -36.65
C ASP A 9 -15.90 5.84 -35.53
N LEU A 10 -16.34 7.01 -35.04
CA LEU A 10 -15.76 7.65 -33.87
C LEU A 10 -16.01 6.86 -32.57
N PHE A 11 -17.16 6.22 -32.44
CA PHE A 11 -17.49 5.41 -31.26
C PHE A 11 -16.77 4.06 -31.27
N SER A 12 -16.63 3.43 -32.44
CA SER A 12 -15.84 2.20 -32.61
C SER A 12 -14.35 2.45 -32.34
N THR A 13 -13.82 3.58 -32.82
CA THR A 13 -12.44 4.00 -32.56
C THR A 13 -12.19 4.31 -31.08
N PHE A 14 -13.14 4.96 -30.39
CA PHE A 14 -13.08 5.19 -28.94
C PHE A 14 -13.00 3.88 -28.14
N TYR A 15 -13.77 2.85 -28.54
CA TYR A 15 -13.74 1.55 -27.88
C TYR A 15 -12.45 0.75 -28.14
N GLU A 16 -11.87 0.87 -29.34
CA GLU A 16 -10.57 0.27 -29.65
C GLU A 16 -9.41 0.97 -28.92
N GLU A 17 -9.52 2.29 -28.69
CA GLU A 17 -8.59 3.07 -27.88
C GLU A 17 -8.69 2.72 -26.37
N VAL A 18 -9.90 2.48 -25.85
CA VAL A 18 -10.12 1.96 -24.49
C VAL A 18 -9.52 0.56 -24.30
N LYS A 19 -9.65 -0.34 -25.28
CA LYS A 19 -9.04 -1.69 -25.25
C LYS A 19 -7.51 -1.68 -25.42
N ALA A 20 -6.95 -0.67 -26.08
CA ALA A 20 -5.50 -0.46 -26.13
C ALA A 20 -4.96 0.19 -24.83
N ILE A 21 -5.79 0.96 -24.10
CA ILE A 21 -5.51 1.44 -22.73
C ILE A 21 -5.52 0.27 -21.72
N GLU A 22 -6.38 -0.75 -21.90
CA GLU A 22 -6.32 -2.02 -21.17
C GLU A 22 -4.99 -2.76 -21.42
N LYS A 23 -4.54 -2.83 -22.68
CA LYS A 23 -3.25 -3.44 -23.09
C LYS A 23 -2.00 -2.74 -22.52
N ARG A 24 -2.17 -1.60 -21.83
CA ARG A 24 -1.12 -0.94 -21.04
C ARG A 24 -0.98 -1.49 -19.62
N ASP A 25 -1.79 -2.47 -19.20
CA ASP A 25 -1.45 -3.64 -18.34
C ASP A 25 -0.33 -3.42 -17.30
N SER A 26 -0.38 -2.28 -16.63
CA SER A 26 0.47 -1.81 -15.55
C SER A 26 -0.53 -1.20 -14.57
N VAL A 27 -1.00 -1.87 -13.53
CA VAL A 27 -0.51 -3.07 -12.85
C VAL A 27 -1.77 -3.68 -12.19
N LEU A 28 -2.08 -4.95 -12.48
CA LEU A 28 -3.22 -5.75 -11.94
C LEU A 28 -4.64 -5.48 -12.50
N THR A 29 -5.35 -6.57 -12.82
CA THR A 29 -6.81 -6.58 -13.14
C THR A 29 -7.66 -6.34 -11.88
N PRO A 30 -8.95 -5.98 -12.00
CA PRO A 30 -9.86 -5.85 -10.85
C PRO A 30 -9.80 -7.06 -9.89
N LYS A 31 -9.86 -8.27 -10.44
CA LYS A 31 -9.75 -9.53 -9.69
C LYS A 31 -8.40 -9.67 -8.99
N GLN A 32 -7.31 -9.39 -9.70
CA GLN A 32 -5.98 -9.49 -9.08
C GLN A 32 -5.79 -8.45 -7.97
N GLN A 33 -6.37 -7.25 -8.10
CA GLN A 33 -6.31 -6.23 -7.05
C GLN A 33 -7.11 -6.66 -5.80
N ILE A 34 -8.27 -7.28 -6.02
CA ILE A 34 -9.07 -7.90 -4.96
C ILE A 34 -8.27 -9.03 -4.28
N ASP A 35 -7.67 -9.93 -5.06
CA ASP A 35 -6.86 -11.04 -4.54
C ASP A 35 -5.64 -10.54 -3.75
N ARG A 36 -4.98 -9.49 -4.23
CA ARG A 36 -3.86 -8.84 -3.53
C ARG A 36 -4.29 -8.30 -2.18
N LEU A 37 -5.40 -7.57 -2.12
CA LEU A 37 -5.88 -6.92 -0.90
C LEU A 37 -6.50 -7.91 0.09
N ASN A 38 -6.96 -9.06 -0.39
CA ASN A 38 -7.55 -10.14 0.41
C ASN A 38 -6.60 -11.33 0.63
N ARG A 39 -5.32 -11.22 0.25
CA ARG A 39 -4.34 -12.30 0.41
C ARG A 39 -4.23 -12.73 1.88
N PRO A 40 -3.84 -13.98 2.17
CA PRO A 40 -3.47 -14.37 3.53
C PRO A 40 -2.40 -13.42 4.09
N GLY A 41 -2.61 -12.90 5.30
CA GLY A 41 -1.76 -11.86 5.90
C GLY A 41 -2.08 -10.43 5.46
N SER A 42 -3.12 -10.21 4.67
CA SER A 42 -3.63 -8.87 4.29
C SER A 42 -3.88 -7.97 5.50
N THR A 43 -4.28 -8.53 6.64
CA THR A 43 -4.43 -7.76 7.89
C THR A 43 -3.15 -7.05 8.32
N TYR A 44 -1.98 -7.65 8.07
CA TYR A 44 -0.66 -7.10 8.38
C TYR A 44 -0.15 -6.21 7.24
N PHE A 45 -0.27 -6.68 5.99
CA PHE A 45 0.21 -5.92 4.83
C PHE A 45 -0.60 -4.65 4.58
N ASN A 46 -1.91 -4.67 4.84
CA ASN A 46 -2.78 -3.51 4.66
C ASN A 46 -2.65 -2.48 5.78
N LEU A 47 -1.82 -2.73 6.81
CA LEU A 47 -1.48 -1.71 7.81
C LEU A 47 -0.64 -0.59 7.19
N ASN A 48 0.14 -0.89 6.15
CA ASN A 48 0.89 0.12 5.42
C ASN A 48 -0.02 0.78 4.35
N PRO A 49 -0.46 2.04 4.56
CA PRO A 49 -1.37 2.70 3.62
C PRO A 49 -0.73 2.99 2.26
N TYR A 50 0.60 3.20 2.23
CA TYR A 50 1.35 3.45 1.00
C TYR A 50 1.41 2.20 0.11
N ASP A 51 1.60 1.02 0.72
CA ASP A 51 1.54 -0.25 -0.01
C ASP A 51 0.12 -0.45 -0.57
N VAL A 52 -0.93 -0.35 0.25
CA VAL A 52 -2.32 -0.53 -0.21
C VAL A 52 -2.64 0.31 -1.45
N LEU A 53 -2.29 1.60 -1.43
CA LEU A 53 -2.52 2.54 -2.53
C LEU A 53 -1.50 2.47 -3.68
N GLN A 54 -0.44 1.66 -3.53
CA GLN A 54 0.66 1.51 -4.49
C GLN A 54 1.30 2.86 -4.83
N VAL A 55 1.65 3.61 -3.79
CA VAL A 55 2.30 4.92 -3.87
C VAL A 55 3.55 4.92 -3.01
N ASP A 56 4.52 5.76 -3.40
CA ASP A 56 5.70 5.98 -2.58
C ASP A 56 5.36 6.90 -1.39
N PRO A 57 6.05 6.78 -0.25
CA PRO A 57 5.85 7.65 0.91
C PRO A 57 6.05 9.15 0.63
N ASP A 58 6.85 9.47 -0.40
CA ASP A 58 7.16 10.83 -0.84
C ASP A 58 6.14 11.37 -1.87
N THR A 59 5.10 10.61 -2.19
CA THR A 59 4.06 10.97 -3.18
C THR A 59 3.19 12.13 -2.68
N SER A 60 2.83 13.04 -3.59
CA SER A 60 1.95 14.17 -3.26
C SER A 60 0.52 13.72 -2.91
N MET A 61 -0.17 14.48 -2.06
CA MET A 61 -1.58 14.21 -1.72
C MET A 61 -2.50 14.22 -2.96
N ALA A 62 -2.17 15.01 -3.99
CA ALA A 62 -2.93 15.04 -5.22
C ALA A 62 -2.85 13.70 -5.98
N ASP A 63 -1.66 13.11 -6.04
CA ASP A 63 -1.43 11.81 -6.69
C ASP A 63 -2.01 10.66 -5.87
N ILE A 64 -1.91 10.73 -4.53
CA ILE A 64 -2.56 9.77 -3.61
C ILE A 64 -4.07 9.75 -3.88
N LYS A 65 -4.71 10.91 -3.99
CA LYS A 65 -6.15 11.02 -4.29
C LYS A 65 -6.50 10.47 -5.66
N LYS A 66 -5.64 10.67 -6.67
CA LYS A 66 -5.82 10.10 -8.00
C LYS A 66 -5.74 8.57 -7.98
N LYS A 67 -4.76 8.01 -7.27
CA LYS A 67 -4.58 6.57 -7.11
C LYS A 67 -5.72 5.93 -6.33
N TYR A 68 -6.16 6.55 -5.24
CA TYR A 68 -7.36 6.14 -4.50
C TYR A 68 -8.58 6.03 -5.42
N ARG A 69 -8.88 7.07 -6.21
CA ARG A 69 -10.02 7.05 -7.15
C ARG A 69 -9.92 5.91 -8.17
N GLN A 70 -8.73 5.65 -8.70
CA GLN A 70 -8.50 4.55 -9.65
C GLN A 70 -8.73 3.19 -8.99
N LEU A 71 -8.13 2.95 -7.83
CA LEU A 71 -8.25 1.69 -7.10
C LEU A 71 -9.69 1.44 -6.62
N SER A 72 -10.34 2.46 -6.08
CA SER A 72 -11.74 2.39 -5.64
C SER A 72 -12.68 1.96 -6.77
N LEU A 73 -12.46 2.43 -8.00
CA LEU A 73 -13.26 2.00 -9.15
C LEU A 73 -12.97 0.55 -9.55
N LEU A 74 -11.72 0.09 -9.42
CA LEU A 74 -11.35 -1.28 -9.76
C LEU A 74 -11.95 -2.30 -8.78
N VAL A 75 -11.95 -2.00 -7.49
CA VAL A 75 -12.42 -2.94 -6.44
C VAL A 75 -13.87 -2.69 -6.01
N HIS A 76 -14.61 -1.79 -6.68
CA HIS A 76 -15.99 -1.47 -6.28
C HIS A 76 -16.93 -2.68 -6.43
N PRO A 77 -17.80 -2.99 -5.45
CA PRO A 77 -18.70 -4.14 -5.52
C PRO A 77 -19.68 -4.08 -6.71
N ASP A 78 -20.15 -2.88 -7.07
CA ASP A 78 -21.05 -2.67 -8.23
C ASP A 78 -20.41 -3.10 -9.57
N LYS A 79 -19.10 -2.93 -9.71
CA LYS A 79 -18.36 -3.31 -10.93
C LYS A 79 -17.90 -4.77 -10.92
N ASN A 80 -18.02 -5.44 -9.78
CA ASN A 80 -17.60 -6.82 -9.55
C ASN A 80 -18.76 -7.63 -8.94
N PRO A 81 -19.90 -7.77 -9.65
CA PRO A 81 -21.10 -8.43 -9.10
C PRO A 81 -20.90 -9.93 -8.83
N ASP A 82 -19.95 -10.57 -9.52
CA ASP A 82 -19.59 -11.98 -9.29
C ASP A 82 -18.86 -12.21 -7.97
N ASP A 83 -18.34 -11.15 -7.34
CA ASP A 83 -17.44 -11.24 -6.19
C ASP A 83 -17.59 -10.07 -5.21
N THR A 84 -18.85 -9.74 -4.91
CA THR A 84 -19.24 -8.55 -4.13
C THR A 84 -18.62 -8.54 -2.73
N GLU A 85 -18.54 -9.68 -2.04
CA GLU A 85 -17.99 -9.77 -0.68
C GLU A 85 -16.48 -9.46 -0.66
N ARG A 86 -15.69 -10.09 -1.56
CA ARG A 86 -14.25 -9.84 -1.62
C ARG A 86 -13.97 -8.42 -2.13
N SER A 87 -14.76 -7.94 -3.07
CA SER A 87 -14.69 -6.56 -3.56
C SER A 87 -14.94 -5.55 -2.45
N GLN A 88 -15.96 -5.78 -1.61
CA GLN A 88 -16.26 -4.93 -0.47
C GLN A 88 -15.09 -4.87 0.53
N LYS A 89 -14.51 -6.02 0.90
CA LYS A 89 -13.33 -6.07 1.79
C LYS A 89 -12.13 -5.32 1.21
N ALA A 90 -11.87 -5.51 -0.09
CA ALA A 90 -10.80 -4.82 -0.80
C ALA A 90 -11.05 -3.30 -0.84
N PHE A 91 -12.28 -2.88 -1.10
CA PHE A 91 -12.68 -1.47 -1.10
C PHE A 91 -12.50 -0.83 0.29
N GLU A 92 -12.89 -1.53 1.35
CA GLU A 92 -12.69 -1.07 2.72
C GLU A 92 -11.21 -0.88 3.06
N ALA A 93 -10.34 -1.79 2.63
CA ALA A 93 -8.89 -1.66 2.82
C ALA A 93 -8.34 -0.41 2.11
N VAL A 94 -8.71 -0.19 0.84
CA VAL A 94 -8.32 0.99 0.06
C VAL A 94 -8.83 2.28 0.72
N ASN A 95 -10.06 2.27 1.22
CA ASN A 95 -10.66 3.41 1.91
C ASN A 95 -9.99 3.71 3.25
N LYS A 96 -9.66 2.68 4.04
CA LYS A 96 -8.92 2.83 5.31
C LYS A 96 -7.54 3.44 5.06
N ALA A 97 -6.83 2.96 4.03
CA ALA A 97 -5.52 3.48 3.66
C ALA A 97 -5.58 4.95 3.23
N TYR A 98 -6.56 5.33 2.41
CA TYR A 98 -6.73 6.73 2.01
C TYR A 98 -7.03 7.62 3.22
N LYS A 99 -7.95 7.23 4.10
CA LYS A 99 -8.28 8.00 5.30
C LYS A 99 -7.07 8.24 6.21
N ALA A 100 -6.20 7.22 6.35
CA ALA A 100 -4.98 7.34 7.13
C ALA A 100 -3.95 8.33 6.53
N LEU A 101 -3.98 8.57 5.21
CA LEU A 101 -3.11 9.55 4.57
C LEU A 101 -3.77 10.92 4.40
N ASP A 102 -5.11 10.97 4.36
CA ASP A 102 -5.89 12.20 4.23
C ASP A 102 -5.91 13.00 5.55
N ASP A 103 -5.96 12.31 6.70
CA ASP A 103 -5.84 12.96 8.00
C ASP A 103 -4.38 13.38 8.29
N PRO A 104 -4.12 14.67 8.59
CA PRO A 104 -2.76 15.16 8.79
C PRO A 104 -2.00 14.48 9.93
N GLU A 105 -2.68 14.11 11.01
CA GLU A 105 -2.05 13.50 12.18
C GLU A 105 -1.63 12.07 11.88
N THR A 106 -2.53 11.26 11.31
CA THR A 106 -2.20 9.89 10.91
C THR A 106 -1.22 9.85 9.75
N CYS A 107 -1.30 10.79 8.81
CA CYS A 107 -0.34 10.91 7.70
C CYS A 107 1.07 11.19 8.23
N ARG A 108 1.20 12.11 9.20
CA ARG A 108 2.46 12.39 9.87
C ARG A 108 3.02 11.14 10.57
N LYS A 109 2.20 10.44 11.36
CA LYS A 109 2.61 9.18 12.01
C LYS A 109 3.08 8.14 10.99
N CYS A 110 2.35 7.97 9.88
CA CYS A 110 2.73 7.04 8.81
C CYS A 110 4.08 7.42 8.17
N LYS A 111 4.38 8.72 8.03
CA LYS A 111 5.69 9.20 7.53
C LYS A 111 6.79 8.95 8.54
N GLU A 112 6.56 9.22 9.81
CA GLU A 112 7.54 8.97 10.89
C GLU A 112 7.95 7.49 10.92
N VAL A 113 7.00 6.57 10.77
CA VAL A 113 7.28 5.12 10.68
C VAL A 113 8.13 4.76 9.47
N VAL A 114 7.90 5.38 8.32
CA VAL A 114 8.70 5.15 7.12
C VAL A 114 10.12 5.68 7.31
N GLU A 115 10.28 6.87 7.86
CA GLU A 115 11.60 7.45 8.13
C GLU A 115 12.38 6.62 9.15
N GLU A 116 11.73 6.18 10.23
CA GLU A 116 12.33 5.25 11.20
C GLU A 116 12.80 3.96 10.53
N ALA A 117 12.00 3.38 9.62
CA ALA A 117 12.41 2.20 8.88
C ALA A 117 13.67 2.45 8.02
N LYS A 118 13.76 3.60 7.35
CA LYS A 118 14.93 3.99 6.56
C LYS A 118 16.17 4.09 7.46
N GLU A 119 16.05 4.74 8.61
CA GLU A 119 17.14 4.90 9.58
C GLU A 119 17.63 3.56 10.14
N LEU A 120 16.71 2.65 10.49
CA LEU A 120 17.07 1.32 10.99
C LEU A 120 17.82 0.50 9.94
N VAL A 121 17.40 0.57 8.67
CA VAL A 121 18.10 -0.08 7.57
C VAL A 121 19.50 0.52 7.40
N GLU A 122 19.64 1.84 7.41
CA GLU A 122 20.96 2.49 7.32
C GLU A 122 21.89 2.11 8.48
N GLN A 123 21.37 2.08 9.71
CA GLN A 123 22.13 1.64 10.89
C GLN A 123 22.59 0.17 10.75
N MET A 124 21.70 -0.71 10.29
CA MET A 124 22.01 -2.11 10.01
C MET A 124 23.11 -2.26 8.95
N MET A 125 23.09 -1.43 7.90
CA MET A 125 24.10 -1.41 6.85
C MET A 125 25.47 -0.99 7.40
N ILE A 126 25.49 0.09 8.18
CA ILE A 126 26.71 0.59 8.83
C ILE A 126 27.30 -0.48 9.74
N GLU A 127 26.46 -1.17 10.52
CA GLU A 127 26.92 -2.23 11.42
C GLU A 127 27.45 -3.45 10.65
N LYS A 128 26.76 -3.89 9.59
CA LYS A 128 27.24 -4.97 8.71
C LYS A 128 28.60 -4.63 8.10
N ARG A 129 28.78 -3.42 7.57
CA ARG A 129 30.06 -2.95 7.02
C ARG A 129 31.17 -2.94 8.09
N LYS A 130 30.87 -2.49 9.32
CA LYS A 130 31.82 -2.53 10.45
C LYS A 130 32.23 -3.97 10.81
N ARG A 131 31.28 -4.91 10.84
CA ARG A 131 31.53 -6.32 11.13
C ARG A 131 32.42 -6.96 10.06
N LEU A 132 32.14 -6.73 8.79
CA LEU A 132 32.94 -7.23 7.65
C LEU A 132 34.37 -6.68 7.66
N LYS A 133 34.53 -5.38 7.96
CA LYS A 133 35.85 -4.76 8.13
C LYS A 133 36.64 -5.39 9.27
N LYS A 134 35.97 -5.75 10.38
CA LYS A 134 36.61 -6.41 11.54
C LYS A 134 37.03 -7.86 11.23
N SER A 135 36.28 -8.57 10.39
CA SER A 135 36.60 -9.93 9.96
C SER A 135 37.54 -10.00 8.76
N GLY A 136 38.06 -8.87 8.27
CA GLY A 136 38.99 -8.81 7.13
C GLY A 136 38.35 -9.13 5.77
N GLY A 137 37.02 -9.10 5.67
CA GLY A 137 36.29 -9.34 4.42
C GLY A 137 36.05 -8.07 3.61
N PRO A 138 35.60 -8.20 2.35
CA PRO A 138 35.18 -7.06 1.53
C PRO A 138 33.99 -6.32 2.17
N THR A 139 33.98 -4.99 2.09
CA THR A 139 32.96 -4.12 2.72
C THR A 139 31.66 -4.02 1.93
N THR A 140 31.59 -4.64 0.75
CA THR A 140 30.39 -4.71 -0.08
C THR A 140 29.33 -5.56 0.61
N ILE A 141 28.14 -5.01 0.74
CA ILE A 141 26.97 -5.68 1.33
C ILE A 141 25.91 -5.92 0.25
N GLU A 142 25.06 -6.92 0.45
CA GLU A 142 24.02 -7.24 -0.52
C GLU A 142 23.06 -6.08 -0.75
N GLU A 143 22.82 -5.29 0.29
CA GLU A 143 21.91 -4.17 0.26
C GLU A 143 22.54 -2.86 -0.26
N ASP A 144 23.77 -2.91 -0.78
CA ASP A 144 24.33 -1.84 -1.63
C ASP A 144 23.61 -1.78 -2.99
N ASP A 145 22.96 -2.87 -3.40
CA ASP A 145 22.08 -2.89 -4.56
C ASP A 145 20.80 -2.10 -4.27
N PRO A 146 20.39 -1.17 -5.15
CA PRO A 146 19.26 -0.28 -4.89
C PRO A 146 17.92 -1.01 -4.79
N ASP A 147 17.75 -2.16 -5.43
CA ASP A 147 16.50 -2.94 -5.37
C ASP A 147 16.42 -3.69 -4.04
N LYS A 148 17.54 -4.28 -3.60
CA LYS A 148 17.64 -4.90 -2.27
C LYS A 148 17.51 -3.87 -1.14
N HIS A 149 18.05 -2.66 -1.31
CA HIS A 149 17.87 -1.57 -0.36
C HIS A 149 16.39 -1.18 -0.19
N ARG A 150 15.67 -0.97 -1.32
CA ARG A 150 14.23 -0.68 -1.29
C ARG A 150 13.44 -1.81 -0.65
N HIS A 151 13.80 -3.06 -0.94
CA HIS A 151 13.16 -4.22 -0.30
C HIS A 151 13.42 -4.28 1.21
N ALA A 152 14.64 -3.99 1.65
CA ALA A 152 14.98 -3.95 3.07
C ALA A 152 14.18 -2.87 3.82
N ILE A 153 14.05 -1.66 3.24
CA ILE A 153 13.20 -0.59 3.79
C ILE A 153 11.76 -1.07 3.86
N TYR A 154 11.22 -1.63 2.78
CA TYR A 154 9.85 -2.16 2.76
C TYR A 154 9.58 -3.17 3.89
N VAL A 155 10.48 -4.16 4.05
CA VAL A 155 10.35 -5.17 5.10
C VAL A 155 10.37 -4.53 6.48
N GLN A 156 11.28 -3.58 6.72
CA GLN A 156 11.38 -2.90 8.00
C GLN A 156 10.17 -2.00 8.28
N THR A 157 9.66 -1.30 7.27
CA THR A 157 8.43 -0.49 7.37
C THR A 157 7.23 -1.38 7.74
N CYS A 158 7.04 -2.50 7.05
CA CYS A 158 5.97 -3.46 7.37
C CYS A 158 6.09 -3.98 8.81
N LYS A 159 7.33 -4.23 9.27
CA LYS A 159 7.60 -4.64 10.66
C LYS A 159 7.13 -3.61 11.68
N LEU A 160 7.54 -2.36 11.51
CA LEU A 160 7.17 -1.27 12.42
C LEU A 160 5.66 -1.04 12.46
N PHE A 161 4.99 -0.99 11.30
CA PHE A 161 3.53 -0.82 11.26
C PHE A 161 2.78 -1.89 12.05
N ALA A 162 3.27 -3.12 12.02
CA ALA A 162 2.63 -4.19 12.78
C ALA A 162 3.01 -4.25 14.24
N ASP A 163 4.23 -3.85 14.59
CA ASP A 163 4.61 -3.69 15.99
C ASP A 163 3.77 -2.58 16.64
N LEU A 164 3.48 -1.49 15.92
CA LEU A 164 2.55 -0.45 16.35
C LEU A 164 1.11 -0.96 16.50
N GLU A 165 0.60 -1.75 15.54
CA GLU A 165 -0.73 -2.34 15.65
C GLU A 165 -0.83 -3.33 16.83
N ARG A 166 0.23 -4.12 17.08
CA ARG A 166 0.30 -5.01 18.25
C ARG A 166 0.23 -4.23 19.55
N LEU A 167 1.05 -3.18 19.69
CA LEU A 167 1.06 -2.32 20.87
C LEU A 167 -0.31 -1.68 21.09
N ARG A 168 -0.96 -1.21 20.02
CA ARG A 168 -2.33 -0.66 20.10
C ARG A 168 -3.33 -1.69 20.62
N VAL A 169 -3.32 -2.91 20.09
CA VAL A 169 -4.23 -3.97 20.53
C VAL A 169 -3.96 -4.36 21.99
N GLU A 170 -2.70 -4.43 22.40
CA GLU A 170 -2.31 -4.68 23.78
C GLU A 170 -2.81 -3.59 24.74
N GLU A 171 -2.71 -2.31 24.34
CA GLU A 171 -3.23 -1.18 25.12
C GLU A 171 -4.77 -1.20 25.22
N GLU A 172 -5.47 -1.49 24.13
CA GLU A 172 -6.93 -1.62 24.11
C GLU A 172 -7.40 -2.76 25.03
N LEU A 173 -6.70 -3.91 25.00
CA LEU A 173 -6.97 -5.03 25.90
C LEU A 173 -6.71 -4.66 27.37
N LYS A 174 -5.63 -3.94 27.65
CA LYS A 174 -5.30 -3.49 29.01
C LYS A 174 -6.31 -2.48 29.56
N GLN A 175 -6.74 -1.52 28.73
CA GLN A 175 -7.82 -0.61 29.12
C GLN A 175 -9.13 -1.36 29.38
N SER A 176 -9.43 -2.40 28.59
CA SER A 176 -10.61 -3.22 28.81
C SER A 176 -10.54 -4.03 30.11
N SER A 177 -9.37 -4.58 30.47
CA SER A 177 -9.17 -5.30 31.73
C SER A 177 -9.25 -4.37 32.94
N ASP A 178 -8.59 -3.21 32.86
CA ASP A 178 -8.54 -2.25 33.97
C ASP A 178 -9.94 -1.66 34.23
N SER A 179 -10.78 -1.49 33.20
CA SER A 179 -12.17 -1.04 33.35
C SER A 179 -13.11 -2.07 33.99
N PHE A 180 -12.73 -3.36 33.99
CA PHE A 180 -13.54 -4.45 34.55
C PHE A 180 -13.25 -4.65 36.05
N ASP A 181 -12.02 -4.36 36.49
CA ASP A 181 -11.62 -4.43 37.91
C ASP A 181 -12.13 -3.25 38.76
N ASP A 182 -12.46 -2.10 38.16
CA ASP A 182 -13.04 -0.93 38.85
C ASP A 182 -14.54 -1.08 39.19
N CYS A 183 -15.17 -2.21 38.84
CA CYS A 183 -16.62 -2.43 39.00
C CYS A 183 -16.99 -3.48 40.07
N VAL A 184 -16.02 -3.93 40.90
CA VAL A 184 -16.23 -4.91 42.00
C VAL A 184 -16.04 -4.27 43.38
#